data_AF-A0A1Y1MVP8-F1
#
_entry.id   AF-A0A1Y1MVP8-F1
#
_cell.length_a   1.000
_cell.length_b   1.000
_cell.length_c   1.000
_cell.angle_alpha   90.00
_cell.angle_beta   90.00
_cell.angle_gamma   90.00
#
_symmetry.space_group_name_H-M   'P 1'
#
loop_
_entity.id
_entity.type
_entity.pdbx_description
1 polymer ?
#
loop_
_entity_poly.entity_id
_entity_poly.type
_entity_poly.pdbx_seq_one_letter_code
_entity_poly.pdbx_strand_id
1 'polypeptide(L)'
;MDSENLKIQLEEELYKASIPIYKQFLKQALLRNSSTTFINEVLQNLIILPDECFGWCACSRNVCETNIRLLIERKIELDRLVKSISCNVSDCSSGSNIDSLPFHIKQYVINLLKSSAGVYKDISYVINESICKSAEYANVNALTLFIKVCVEKGIECRFNTHEDNRHREIYTWILENIRKGEENPDALLGWTCGPDSAIWPSTQLLDYKKTRELLLTIMRKRDTRKYVVW
;
A
#
# COMPACT_ATOMS: atom_id res chain seq x y z
N MET A 1 -5.35 42.66 -6.12
CA MET A 1 -5.44 41.20 -5.87
C MET A 1 -6.88 40.91 -5.50
N ASP A 2 -7.53 40.03 -6.24
CA ASP A 2 -8.93 39.67 -5.99
C ASP A 2 -9.05 38.87 -4.69
N SER A 3 -10.04 39.17 -3.85
CA SER A 3 -10.21 38.54 -2.53
C SER A 3 -10.38 37.02 -2.62
N GLU A 4 -10.90 36.52 -3.74
CA GLU A 4 -11.11 35.11 -4.02
C GLU A 4 -9.81 34.37 -4.32
N ASN A 5 -8.87 35.01 -5.03
CA ASN A 5 -7.55 34.45 -5.31
C ASN A 5 -6.71 34.28 -4.03
N LEU A 6 -6.84 35.22 -3.08
CA LEU A 6 -6.13 35.12 -1.80
C LEU A 6 -6.65 33.96 -0.95
N LYS A 7 -7.98 33.73 -0.95
CA LYS A 7 -8.60 32.60 -0.24
C LYS A 7 -8.10 31.26 -0.78
N ILE A 8 -8.09 31.09 -2.11
CA ILE A 8 -7.61 29.86 -2.75
C ILE A 8 -6.14 29.61 -2.41
N GLN A 9 -5.30 30.64 -2.46
CA GLN A 9 -3.88 30.51 -2.12
C GLN A 9 -3.67 30.08 -0.65
N LEU A 10 -4.42 30.68 0.29
CA LEU A 10 -4.37 30.30 1.70
C LEU A 10 -4.81 28.86 1.94
N GLU A 11 -5.87 28.41 1.27
CA GLU A 11 -6.35 27.02 1.36
C GLU A 11 -5.30 26.03 0.80
N GLU A 12 -4.59 26.39 -0.27
CA GLU A 12 -3.50 25.58 -0.85
C GLU A 12 -2.28 25.48 0.08
N GLU A 13 -1.86 26.60 0.68
CA GLU A 13 -0.74 26.62 1.62
C GLU A 13 -1.05 25.82 2.88
N LEU A 14 -2.28 25.98 3.40
CA LEU A 14 -2.74 25.24 4.57
C LEU A 14 -2.84 23.73 4.28
N TYR A 15 -3.32 23.36 3.09
CA TYR A 15 -3.31 21.97 2.63
C TYR A 15 -1.88 21.41 2.59
N LYS A 16 -0.93 22.09 1.93
CA LYS A 16 0.46 21.62 1.83
C LYS A 16 1.13 21.49 3.19
N ALA A 17 0.92 22.45 4.09
CA ALA A 17 1.48 22.43 5.45
C ALA A 17 0.87 21.30 6.32
N SER A 18 -0.38 20.92 6.07
CA SER A 18 -1.07 19.88 6.85
C SER A 18 -0.62 18.45 6.50
N ILE A 19 -0.16 18.19 5.28
CA ILE A 19 0.17 16.83 4.79
C ILE A 19 1.21 16.11 5.67
N PRO A 20 2.37 16.70 6.01
CA PRO A 20 3.37 16.01 6.83
C PRO A 20 2.84 15.67 8.23
N ILE A 21 2.10 16.60 8.83
CA ILE A 21 1.51 16.46 10.18
C ILE A 21 0.47 15.33 10.16
N TYR A 22 -0.42 15.34 9.18
CA TYR A 22 -1.41 14.27 8.96
C TYR A 22 -0.75 12.90 8.80
N LYS A 23 0.25 12.78 7.91
CA LYS A 23 0.97 11.52 7.68
C LYS A 23 1.61 11.00 8.96
N GLN A 24 2.19 11.89 9.77
CA GLN A 24 2.79 11.54 11.05
C GLN A 24 1.75 10.97 12.04
N PHE A 25 0.61 11.66 12.21
CA PHE A 25 -0.46 11.19 13.10
C PHE A 25 -1.09 9.87 12.61
N LEU A 26 -1.36 9.76 11.31
CA LEU A 26 -1.92 8.54 10.73
C LEU A 26 -0.96 7.36 10.89
N LYS A 27 0.34 7.55 10.65
CA LYS A 27 1.36 6.53 10.90
C LYS A 27 1.36 6.10 12.37
N GLN A 28 1.33 7.04 13.31
CA GLN A 28 1.28 6.68 14.73
C GLN A 28 0.01 5.91 15.08
N ALA A 29 -1.14 6.33 14.57
CA ALA A 29 -2.42 5.68 14.83
C ALA A 29 -2.48 4.24 14.29
N LEU A 30 -2.02 4.04 13.05
CA LEU A 30 -1.98 2.73 12.40
C LEU A 30 -1.02 1.75 13.09
N LEU A 31 0.08 2.25 13.67
CA LEU A 31 1.15 1.42 14.23
C LEU A 31 1.07 1.20 15.75
N ARG A 32 0.31 2.02 16.48
CA ARG A 32 0.20 1.95 17.96
C ARG A 32 -1.09 1.28 18.46
N ASN A 33 -1.79 0.52 17.61
CA ASN A 33 -3.09 -0.10 17.94
C ASN A 33 -4.12 0.91 18.47
N SER A 34 -4.15 2.11 17.87
CA SER A 34 -5.22 3.08 18.17
C SER A 34 -6.58 2.51 17.75
N SER A 35 -7.65 3.04 18.34
CA SER A 35 -9.00 2.61 17.99
C SER A 35 -9.26 2.84 16.49
N THR A 36 -9.97 1.91 15.86
CA THR A 36 -10.36 2.02 14.45
C THR A 36 -11.27 3.21 14.22
N THR A 37 -12.03 3.63 15.25
CA THR A 37 -12.81 4.87 15.27
C THR A 37 -11.92 6.09 15.10
N PHE A 38 -10.82 6.19 15.86
CA PHE A 38 -9.88 7.31 15.75
C PHE A 38 -9.19 7.35 14.37
N ILE A 39 -8.77 6.19 13.85
CA ILE A 39 -8.21 6.11 12.50
C ILE A 39 -9.25 6.53 11.46
N ASN A 40 -10.51 6.11 11.62
CA ASN A 40 -11.61 6.54 10.78
C ASN A 40 -11.87 8.04 10.86
N GLU A 41 -11.86 8.66 12.04
CA GLU A 41 -12.02 10.10 12.20
C GLU A 41 -10.88 10.87 11.52
N VAL A 42 -9.65 10.38 11.65
CA VAL A 42 -8.49 10.94 10.95
C VAL A 42 -8.66 10.82 9.43
N LEU A 43 -9.16 9.69 8.93
CA LEU A 43 -9.40 9.46 7.49
C LEU A 43 -10.68 10.14 6.96
N GLN A 44 -11.67 10.40 7.80
CA GLN A 44 -12.92 11.09 7.45
C GLN A 44 -12.70 12.60 7.31
N ASN A 45 -11.83 13.17 8.16
CA ASN A 45 -11.52 14.61 8.15
C ASN A 45 -10.37 14.97 7.19
N LEU A 46 -9.45 14.04 6.94
CA LEU A 46 -8.30 14.24 6.06
C LEU A 46 -8.34 13.32 4.87
N ILE A 47 -8.54 14.00 3.76
CA ILE A 47 -8.83 13.47 2.46
C ILE A 47 -7.56 13.01 1.78
N ILE A 48 -7.70 11.85 1.14
CA ILE A 48 -6.68 11.04 0.46
C ILE A 48 -5.89 10.19 1.42
N LEU A 49 -6.18 8.90 1.37
CA LEU A 49 -5.35 7.87 1.97
C LEU A 49 -3.98 7.85 1.28
N PRO A 50 -2.85 8.12 1.99
CA PRO A 50 -1.52 8.00 1.42
C PRO A 50 -1.18 6.53 1.13
N ASP A 51 -0.64 6.25 -0.05
CA ASP A 51 -0.22 4.89 -0.42
C ASP A 51 0.85 4.34 0.54
N GLU A 52 1.66 5.21 1.14
CA GLU A 52 2.70 4.82 2.10
C GLU A 52 2.12 4.16 3.36
N CYS A 53 0.83 4.34 3.67
CA CYS A 53 0.18 3.69 4.81
C CYS A 53 0.26 2.17 4.72
N PHE A 54 0.06 1.63 3.53
CA PHE A 54 0.18 0.20 3.30
C PHE A 54 1.62 -0.28 3.52
N GLY A 55 2.60 0.50 3.06
CA GLY A 55 4.01 0.26 3.30
C GLY A 55 4.41 0.32 4.77
N TRP A 56 3.79 1.20 5.57
CA TRP A 56 4.00 1.25 7.03
C TRP A 56 3.47 -0.01 7.71
N CYS A 57 2.27 -0.47 7.31
CA CYS A 57 1.69 -1.73 7.80
C CYS A 57 2.54 -2.94 7.39
N ALA A 58 3.04 -2.96 6.15
CA ALA A 58 3.87 -4.04 5.62
C ALA A 58 5.18 -4.26 6.40
N CYS A 59 5.73 -3.19 6.98
CA CYS A 59 6.96 -3.22 7.80
C CYS A 59 6.71 -3.31 9.31
N SER A 60 5.45 -3.27 9.76
CA SER A 60 5.14 -3.21 11.20
C SER A 60 5.03 -4.59 11.83
N ARG A 61 5.59 -4.74 13.04
CA ARG A 61 5.40 -5.94 13.88
C ARG A 61 3.99 -6.04 14.43
N ASN A 62 3.42 -4.90 14.79
CA ASN A 62 2.14 -4.79 15.47
C ASN A 62 1.02 -4.43 14.49
N VAL A 63 1.12 -4.89 13.25
CA VAL A 63 0.06 -4.67 12.27
C VAL A 63 -1.18 -5.45 12.68
N CYS A 64 -2.33 -4.78 12.59
CA CYS A 64 -3.64 -5.34 12.94
C CYS A 64 -4.47 -5.55 11.67
N GLU A 65 -5.21 -6.67 11.62
CA GLU A 65 -6.09 -7.01 10.51
C GLU A 65 -7.13 -5.91 10.25
N THR A 66 -7.71 -5.34 11.31
CA THR A 66 -8.75 -4.32 11.19
C THR A 66 -8.21 -3.05 10.52
N ASN A 67 -6.94 -2.70 10.77
CA ASN A 67 -6.31 -1.56 10.12
C ASN A 67 -6.05 -1.83 8.64
N ILE A 68 -5.53 -3.02 8.29
CA ILE A 68 -5.36 -3.42 6.87
C ILE A 68 -6.69 -3.40 6.14
N ARG A 69 -7.74 -3.96 6.75
CA ARG A 69 -9.10 -3.99 6.19
C ARG A 69 -9.62 -2.58 5.92
N LEU A 70 -9.49 -1.69 6.91
CA LEU A 70 -9.90 -0.30 6.76
C LEU A 70 -9.14 0.40 5.62
N LEU A 71 -7.82 0.24 5.55
CA LEU A 71 -7.00 0.84 4.49
C LEU A 71 -7.43 0.35 3.10
N ILE A 72 -7.67 -0.95 2.95
CA ILE A 72 -8.13 -1.54 1.69
C ILE A 72 -9.51 -0.99 1.30
N GLU A 73 -10.45 -0.93 2.24
CA GLU A 73 -11.80 -0.39 1.99
C GLU A 73 -11.73 1.08 1.52
N ARG A 74 -10.96 1.91 2.21
CA ARG A 74 -10.77 3.32 1.85
C ARG A 74 -10.08 3.50 0.51
N LYS A 75 -9.12 2.65 0.18
CA LYS A 75 -8.46 2.72 -1.14
C LYS A 75 -9.41 2.31 -2.26
N ILE A 76 -10.25 1.29 -2.06
CA ILE A 76 -11.29 0.91 -3.03
C ILE A 76 -12.29 2.06 -3.25
N GLU A 77 -12.70 2.75 -2.17
CA GLU A 77 -13.56 3.93 -2.27
C GLU A 77 -12.89 5.04 -3.11
N LEU A 78 -11.61 5.30 -2.85
CA LEU A 78 -10.82 6.26 -3.62
C LEU A 78 -10.67 5.86 -5.09
N ASP A 79 -10.37 4.59 -5.39
CA ASP A 79 -10.26 4.06 -6.76
C ASP A 79 -11.57 4.29 -7.53
N ARG A 80 -12.73 4.03 -6.90
CA ARG A 80 -14.05 4.26 -7.52
C ARG A 80 -14.28 5.74 -7.78
N LEU A 81 -13.93 6.60 -6.84
CA LEU A 81 -14.07 8.04 -7.00
C LEU A 81 -13.21 8.55 -8.15
N VAL A 82 -11.93 8.20 -8.18
CA VAL A 82 -11.00 8.58 -9.26
C VAL A 82 -11.52 8.09 -10.60
N LYS A 83 -11.93 6.82 -10.70
CA LYS A 83 -12.47 6.25 -11.95
C LYS A 83 -13.74 6.97 -12.43
N SER A 84 -14.65 7.30 -11.50
CA SER A 84 -15.87 8.05 -11.85
C SER A 84 -15.56 9.43 -12.42
N ILE A 85 -14.55 10.11 -11.87
CA ILE A 85 -14.13 11.43 -12.35
C ILE A 85 -13.44 11.29 -13.71
N SER A 86 -12.53 10.32 -13.88
CA SER A 86 -11.84 10.10 -15.16
C SER A 86 -12.81 9.80 -16.30
N CYS A 87 -13.86 9.00 -16.07
CA CYS A 87 -14.89 8.73 -17.08
C CYS A 87 -15.72 9.96 -17.43
N ASN A 88 -16.07 10.79 -16.44
CA ASN A 88 -16.84 12.02 -16.67
C ASN A 88 -16.04 13.12 -17.38
N VAL A 89 -14.72 13.10 -17.30
CA VAL A 89 -13.84 14.07 -17.98
C VAL A 89 -13.67 13.72 -19.46
N SER A 90 -13.75 12.43 -19.85
CA SER A 90 -13.73 12.01 -21.26
C SER A 90 -15.04 12.27 -22.01
N ASP A 91 -16.16 12.34 -21.30
CA ASP A 91 -17.47 12.66 -21.87
C ASP A 91 -17.72 14.17 -21.74
N CYS A 92 -17.30 14.93 -22.75
CA CYS A 92 -17.41 16.39 -22.83
C CYS A 92 -18.83 16.91 -22.57
N SER A 93 -19.22 17.21 -21.33
CA SER A 93 -20.33 18.14 -21.02
C SER A 93 -20.57 18.53 -19.55
N SER A 94 -19.84 18.05 -18.54
CA SER A 94 -20.16 18.45 -17.14
C SER A 94 -18.96 18.58 -16.21
N GLY A 95 -18.40 19.79 -16.13
CA GLY A 95 -17.48 20.21 -15.08
C GLY A 95 -18.09 20.26 -13.67
N SER A 96 -19.39 19.97 -13.53
CA SER A 96 -20.17 20.12 -12.29
C SER A 96 -19.81 19.14 -11.16
N ASN A 97 -19.21 17.99 -11.47
CA ASN A 97 -18.95 16.95 -10.46
C ASN A 97 -17.68 17.18 -9.61
N ILE A 98 -16.70 17.95 -10.11
CA ILE A 98 -15.46 18.23 -9.37
C ILE A 98 -15.66 19.41 -8.40
N ASP A 99 -16.48 20.38 -8.78
CA ASP A 99 -16.73 21.58 -7.99
C ASP A 99 -17.56 21.32 -6.73
N SER A 100 -18.33 20.23 -6.69
CA SER A 100 -19.06 19.79 -5.49
C SER A 100 -18.21 19.00 -4.50
N LEU A 101 -16.97 18.66 -4.84
CA LEU A 101 -16.09 17.91 -3.95
C LEU A 101 -15.44 18.83 -2.91
N PRO A 102 -15.22 18.34 -1.68
CA PRO A 102 -14.40 19.02 -0.71
C PRO A 102 -13.02 19.43 -1.28
N PHE A 103 -12.55 20.63 -0.93
CA PHE A 103 -11.38 21.29 -1.54
C PHE A 103 -10.15 20.38 -1.68
N HIS A 104 -9.83 19.60 -0.65
CA HIS A 104 -8.70 18.66 -0.67
C HIS A 104 -8.84 17.49 -1.66
N ILE A 105 -10.06 16.99 -1.97
CA ILE A 105 -10.28 15.95 -2.98
C ILE A 105 -10.08 16.59 -4.33
N LYS A 106 -10.66 17.79 -4.50
CA LYS A 106 -10.52 18.56 -5.72
C LYS A 106 -9.04 18.82 -6.02
N GLN A 107 -8.26 19.26 -5.03
CA GLN A 107 -6.82 19.45 -5.19
C GLN A 107 -6.08 18.15 -5.50
N TYR A 108 -6.43 17.03 -4.87
CA TYR A 108 -5.85 15.73 -5.20
C TYR A 108 -6.08 15.33 -6.65
N VAL A 109 -7.34 15.36 -7.07
CA VAL A 109 -7.77 14.98 -8.41
C VAL A 109 -7.13 15.90 -9.44
N ILE A 110 -7.10 17.21 -9.19
CA ILE A 110 -6.43 18.18 -10.06
C ILE A 110 -4.93 17.87 -10.17
N ASN A 111 -4.26 17.59 -9.04
CA ASN A 111 -2.84 17.22 -9.06
C ASN A 111 -2.60 15.90 -9.80
N LEU A 112 -3.51 14.94 -9.67
CA LEU A 112 -3.47 13.67 -10.38
C LEU A 112 -3.60 13.87 -11.90
N LEU A 113 -4.55 14.71 -12.32
CA LEU A 113 -4.80 15.03 -13.74
C LEU A 113 -3.68 15.89 -14.36
N LYS A 114 -3.09 16.80 -13.58
CA LYS A 114 -2.00 17.69 -14.04
C LYS A 114 -0.64 17.00 -14.08
N SER A 115 -0.44 15.94 -13.30
CA SER A 115 0.84 15.26 -13.21
C SER A 115 1.07 14.36 -14.42
N SER A 116 1.91 14.81 -15.35
CA SER A 116 2.45 13.97 -16.43
C SER A 116 3.33 12.80 -15.92
N ALA A 117 3.71 12.82 -14.64
CA ALA A 117 4.60 11.86 -13.99
C ALA A 117 3.92 10.97 -12.92
N GLY A 118 2.65 11.20 -12.61
CA GLY A 118 1.96 10.58 -11.47
C GLY A 118 0.85 9.65 -11.90
N VAL A 119 1.21 8.47 -12.42
CA VAL A 119 0.24 7.40 -12.67
C VAL A 119 -0.47 7.09 -11.35
N TYR A 120 -1.80 7.26 -11.33
CA TYR A 120 -2.61 6.82 -10.20
C TYR A 120 -2.31 5.37 -9.88
N LYS A 121 -1.90 5.12 -8.64
CA LYS A 121 -1.63 3.78 -8.13
C LYS A 121 -2.92 3.22 -7.59
N ASP A 122 -3.56 2.33 -8.34
CA ASP A 122 -4.78 1.66 -7.91
C ASP A 122 -4.54 0.67 -6.75
N ILE A 123 -5.61 0.09 -6.22
CA ILE A 123 -5.53 -0.93 -5.16
C ILE A 123 -4.60 -2.08 -5.55
N SER A 124 -4.62 -2.52 -6.81
CA SER A 124 -3.80 -3.65 -7.28
C SER A 124 -2.32 -3.33 -7.15
N TYR A 125 -1.92 -2.12 -7.54
CA TYR A 125 -0.55 -1.64 -7.43
C TYR A 125 -0.12 -1.57 -5.96
N VAL A 126 -0.89 -0.91 -5.09
CA VAL A 126 -0.48 -0.73 -3.68
C VAL A 126 -0.45 -2.05 -2.91
N ILE A 127 -1.32 -3.00 -3.24
CA ILE A 127 -1.26 -4.36 -2.67
C ILE A 127 -0.02 -5.10 -3.14
N ASN A 128 0.32 -5.03 -4.44
CA ASN A 128 1.54 -5.65 -4.96
C ASN A 128 2.78 -5.10 -4.23
N GLU A 129 2.88 -3.79 -4.10
CA GLU A 129 3.95 -3.12 -3.34
C GLU A 129 4.01 -3.60 -1.88
N SER A 130 2.86 -3.79 -1.25
CA SER A 130 2.76 -4.22 0.15
C SER A 130 3.17 -5.67 0.34
N ILE A 131 2.77 -6.56 -0.57
CA ILE A 131 3.20 -7.96 -0.59
C ILE A 131 4.72 -8.04 -0.76
N CYS A 132 5.27 -7.31 -1.74
CA CYS A 132 6.72 -7.22 -1.96
C CYS A 132 7.44 -6.72 -0.71
N LYS A 133 6.96 -5.63 -0.13
CA LYS A 133 7.58 -5.04 1.05
C LYS A 133 7.48 -5.94 2.28
N SER A 134 6.36 -6.62 2.50
CA SER A 134 6.27 -7.60 3.59
C SER A 134 7.23 -8.79 3.36
N ALA A 135 7.40 -9.23 2.12
CA ALA A 135 8.32 -10.30 1.76
C ALA A 135 9.80 -9.90 1.91
N GLU A 136 10.19 -8.71 1.46
CA GLU A 136 11.53 -8.12 1.64
C GLU A 136 11.96 -8.06 3.11
N TYR A 137 11.00 -7.93 4.02
CA TYR A 137 11.24 -7.86 5.46
C TYR A 137 11.07 -9.22 6.16
N ALA A 138 10.66 -10.27 5.43
CA ALA A 138 10.18 -11.54 5.97
C ALA A 138 9.12 -11.34 7.08
N ASN A 139 8.26 -10.33 6.92
CA ASN A 139 7.18 -10.02 7.86
C ASN A 139 5.98 -10.94 7.59
N VAL A 140 6.06 -12.16 8.11
CA VAL A 140 5.04 -13.22 7.92
C VAL A 140 3.65 -12.76 8.36
N ASN A 141 3.56 -12.04 9.49
CA ASN A 141 2.28 -11.58 10.01
C ASN A 141 1.61 -10.59 9.04
N ALA A 142 2.32 -9.54 8.63
CA ALA A 142 1.78 -8.58 7.67
C ALA A 142 1.42 -9.24 6.34
N LEU A 143 2.31 -10.09 5.80
CA LEU A 143 2.07 -10.80 4.54
C LEU A 143 0.80 -11.67 4.62
N THR A 144 0.63 -12.42 5.71
CA THR A 144 -0.55 -13.27 5.95
C THR A 144 -1.83 -12.43 5.98
N LEU A 145 -1.83 -11.32 6.72
CA LEU A 145 -3.00 -10.45 6.84
C LEU A 145 -3.36 -9.78 5.51
N PHE A 146 -2.36 -9.30 4.75
CA PHE A 146 -2.62 -8.75 3.41
C PHE A 146 -3.24 -9.79 2.48
N ILE A 147 -2.67 -11.00 2.40
CA ILE A 147 -3.21 -12.08 1.56
C ILE A 147 -4.64 -12.42 1.99
N LYS A 148 -4.88 -12.59 3.30
CA LYS A 148 -6.18 -12.93 3.85
C LYS A 148 -7.24 -11.89 3.45
N VAL A 149 -7.00 -10.61 3.73
CA VAL A 149 -7.97 -9.56 3.44
C VAL A 149 -8.18 -9.39 1.93
N CYS A 150 -7.12 -9.52 1.11
CA CYS A 150 -7.25 -9.46 -0.35
C CYS A 150 -8.14 -10.58 -0.88
N VAL A 151 -7.97 -11.82 -0.39
CA VAL A 151 -8.82 -12.96 -0.76
C VAL A 151 -10.28 -12.67 -0.42
N GLU A 152 -10.55 -12.20 0.81
CA GLU A 152 -11.92 -11.89 1.24
C GLU A 152 -12.57 -10.78 0.41
N LYS A 153 -11.79 -9.79 -0.05
CA LYS A 153 -12.27 -8.67 -0.87
C LYS A 153 -12.24 -8.96 -2.37
N GLY A 154 -11.82 -10.16 -2.80
CA GLY A 154 -11.69 -10.51 -4.21
C GLY A 154 -10.60 -9.74 -4.96
N ILE A 155 -9.60 -9.20 -4.25
CA ILE A 155 -8.45 -8.52 -4.85
C ILE A 155 -7.40 -9.56 -5.23
N GLU A 156 -6.93 -9.49 -6.47
CA GLU A 156 -5.88 -10.37 -6.96
C GLU A 156 -4.52 -9.96 -6.36
N CYS A 157 -3.95 -10.80 -5.51
CA CYS A 157 -2.55 -10.69 -5.13
C CYS A 157 -1.68 -11.18 -6.28
N ARG A 158 -0.67 -10.39 -6.66
CA ARG A 158 0.30 -10.77 -7.69
C ARG A 158 1.68 -10.92 -7.06
N PHE A 159 2.37 -11.97 -7.46
CA PHE A 159 3.79 -12.17 -7.21
C PHE A 159 4.27 -13.19 -8.25
N ASN A 160 5.20 -12.80 -9.12
CA ASN A 160 5.68 -13.64 -10.22
C ASN A 160 7.12 -13.28 -10.58
N THR A 161 8.02 -14.23 -10.37
CA THR A 161 9.47 -14.09 -10.56
C THR A 161 9.91 -14.14 -12.03
N HIS A 162 9.05 -14.58 -12.94
CA HIS A 162 9.32 -14.61 -14.38
C HIS A 162 8.95 -13.31 -15.06
N GLU A 163 7.87 -12.65 -14.62
CA GLU A 163 7.33 -11.44 -15.22
C GLU A 163 7.90 -10.15 -14.63
N ASP A 164 8.38 -10.18 -13.38
CA ASP A 164 8.82 -9.00 -12.65
C ASP A 164 10.20 -9.22 -12.02
N ASN A 165 11.15 -8.33 -12.34
CA ASN A 165 12.51 -8.37 -11.84
C ASN A 165 12.58 -8.20 -10.32
N ARG A 166 11.76 -7.32 -9.74
CA ARG A 166 11.72 -7.11 -8.29
C ARG A 166 11.23 -8.37 -7.58
N HIS A 167 10.18 -9.01 -8.09
CA HIS A 167 9.72 -10.29 -7.52
C HIS A 167 10.82 -11.34 -7.54
N ARG A 168 11.59 -11.41 -8.63
CA ARG A 168 12.72 -12.34 -8.76
C ARG A 168 13.81 -12.06 -7.73
N GLU A 169 14.19 -10.80 -7.56
CA GLU A 169 15.21 -10.38 -6.58
C GLU A 169 14.77 -10.73 -5.16
N ILE A 170 13.55 -10.37 -4.77
CA ILE A 170 12.98 -10.70 -3.45
C ILE A 170 12.98 -12.20 -3.21
N TYR A 171 12.51 -12.98 -4.19
CA TYR A 171 12.41 -14.42 -4.06
C TYR A 171 13.80 -15.08 -3.96
N THR A 172 14.76 -14.63 -4.76
CA THR A 172 16.15 -15.10 -4.71
C THR A 172 16.78 -14.80 -3.35
N TRP A 173 16.58 -13.59 -2.85
CA TRP A 173 17.06 -13.18 -1.53
C TRP A 173 16.46 -14.02 -0.40
N ILE A 174 15.17 -14.36 -0.45
CA ILE A 174 14.53 -15.27 0.51
C ILE A 174 15.20 -16.65 0.46
N LEU A 175 15.42 -17.21 -0.73
CA LEU A 175 16.08 -18.52 -0.89
C LEU A 175 17.52 -18.52 -0.36
N GLU A 176 18.25 -17.43 -0.58
CA GLU A 176 19.61 -17.30 -0.07
C GLU A 176 19.66 -17.29 1.47
N ASN A 177 18.74 -16.56 2.11
CA ASN A 177 18.63 -16.55 3.57
C ASN A 177 18.22 -17.93 4.13
N ILE A 178 17.32 -18.64 3.44
CA ILE A 178 16.97 -20.02 3.82
C ILE A 178 18.21 -20.91 3.77
N ARG A 179 18.94 -20.88 2.64
CA ARG A 179 20.16 -21.69 2.46
C ARG A 179 21.20 -21.38 3.54
N LYS A 180 21.47 -20.10 3.80
CA LYS A 180 22.43 -19.66 4.84
C LYS A 180 22.05 -20.19 6.22
N GLY A 181 20.78 -20.07 6.61
CA GLY A 181 20.31 -20.53 7.93
C GLY A 181 20.23 -22.05 8.07
N GLU A 182 20.03 -22.79 6.96
CA GLU A 182 20.08 -24.25 6.96
C GLU A 182 21.51 -24.80 7.03
N GLU A 183 22.47 -24.14 6.36
CA GLU A 183 23.89 -24.50 6.38
C GLU A 183 24.57 -24.15 7.71
N ASN A 184 24.17 -23.02 8.32
CA ASN A 184 24.71 -22.56 9.59
C ASN A 184 23.59 -21.95 10.46
N PRO A 185 23.19 -22.63 11.56
CA PRO A 185 22.17 -22.12 12.49
C PRO A 185 22.52 -20.77 13.13
N ASP A 186 23.80 -20.43 13.23
CA ASP A 186 24.30 -19.17 13.80
C ASP A 186 24.53 -18.07 12.73
N ALA A 187 24.14 -18.33 11.48
CA ALA A 187 24.27 -17.34 10.41
C ALA A 187 23.41 -16.10 10.69
N LEU A 188 23.99 -14.93 10.43
CA LEU A 188 23.24 -13.68 10.41
C LEU A 188 22.35 -13.66 9.16
N LEU A 189 21.04 -13.79 9.37
CA LEU A 189 20.03 -13.67 8.33
C LEU A 189 19.57 -12.22 8.20
N GLY A 190 19.16 -11.83 7.00
CA GLY A 190 18.65 -10.49 6.71
C GLY A 190 19.52 -9.65 5.78
N TRP A 191 19.19 -8.36 5.72
CA TRP A 191 19.96 -7.33 5.03
C TRP A 191 21.04 -6.81 5.98
N THR A 192 22.28 -6.76 5.52
CA THR A 192 23.40 -6.18 6.28
C THR A 192 23.50 -4.66 6.13
N CYS A 193 22.58 -4.01 5.41
CA CYS A 193 22.72 -2.61 4.99
C CYS A 193 21.41 -1.82 5.19
N GLY A 194 21.29 -1.08 6.28
CA GLY A 194 20.20 -0.11 6.53
C GLY A 194 20.48 0.69 7.82
N PRO A 195 20.08 1.97 7.89
CA PRO A 195 20.40 2.85 9.02
C PRO A 195 19.76 2.43 10.36
N ASP A 196 18.80 1.52 10.35
CA ASP A 196 18.16 0.92 11.53
C ASP A 196 18.46 -0.59 11.65
N SER A 197 19.75 -0.96 11.57
CA SER A 197 20.28 -2.33 11.60
C SER A 197 20.01 -3.15 12.87
N ALA A 198 19.20 -2.66 13.81
CA ALA A 198 18.98 -3.34 15.06
C ALA A 198 17.90 -4.44 15.01
N ILE A 199 16.89 -4.35 14.11
CA ILE A 199 15.63 -5.09 14.34
C ILE A 199 14.93 -5.61 13.04
N TRP A 200 15.36 -5.24 11.84
CA TRP A 200 14.73 -5.66 10.57
C TRP A 200 15.71 -5.74 9.39
N PRO A 201 15.58 -6.70 8.45
CA PRO A 201 14.54 -7.74 8.29
C PRO A 201 14.57 -8.83 9.38
N SER A 202 13.63 -9.81 9.36
CA SER A 202 13.65 -10.90 10.35
C SER A 202 15.01 -11.63 10.35
N THR A 203 15.50 -11.98 11.53
CA THR A 203 16.71 -12.81 11.69
C THR A 203 16.38 -14.29 11.84
N GLN A 204 15.09 -14.67 11.84
CA GLN A 204 14.65 -16.04 12.11
C GLN A 204 14.47 -16.83 10.81
N LEU A 205 15.16 -17.97 10.67
CA LEU A 205 15.03 -18.85 9.50
C LEU A 205 13.58 -19.26 9.21
N LEU A 206 12.80 -19.51 10.27
CA LEU A 206 11.39 -19.92 10.14
C LEU A 206 10.55 -18.86 9.42
N ASP A 207 10.84 -17.58 9.61
CA ASP A 207 10.08 -16.50 8.96
C ASP A 207 10.32 -16.48 7.46
N TYR A 208 11.56 -16.73 7.01
CA TYR A 208 11.87 -16.86 5.58
C TYR A 208 11.16 -18.06 4.94
N LYS A 209 11.18 -19.21 5.63
CA LYS A 209 10.49 -20.42 5.14
C LYS A 209 8.98 -20.18 4.98
N LYS A 210 8.33 -19.61 6.00
CA LYS A 210 6.91 -19.26 5.96
C LYS A 210 6.60 -18.19 4.91
N THR A 211 7.45 -17.17 4.79
CA THR A 211 7.31 -16.14 3.74
C THR A 211 7.32 -16.78 2.36
N ARG A 212 8.28 -17.68 2.09
CA ARG A 212 8.34 -18.43 0.83
C ARG A 212 7.07 -19.24 0.56
N GLU A 213 6.55 -19.95 1.56
CA GLU A 213 5.32 -20.75 1.43
C GLU A 213 4.11 -19.87 1.06
N LEU A 214 3.98 -18.70 1.69
CA LEU A 214 2.93 -17.73 1.37
C LEU A 214 3.07 -17.20 -0.07
N LEU A 215 4.28 -16.85 -0.50
CA LEU A 215 4.52 -16.39 -1.89
C LEU A 215 4.21 -17.47 -2.92
N LEU A 216 4.59 -18.73 -2.66
CA LEU A 216 4.22 -19.86 -3.52
C LEU A 216 2.71 -20.04 -3.64
N THR A 217 1.96 -19.75 -2.57
CA THR A 217 0.49 -19.78 -2.58
C THR A 217 -0.09 -18.71 -3.51
N ILE A 218 0.52 -17.51 -3.55
CA ILE A 218 0.14 -16.45 -4.49
C ILE A 218 0.45 -16.89 -5.93
N MET A 219 1.65 -17.42 -6.18
CA MET A 219 2.10 -17.84 -7.51
C MET A 219 1.22 -18.97 -8.10
N ARG A 220 0.92 -20.01 -7.31
CA ARG A 220 0.16 -21.19 -7.75
C ARG A 220 -1.28 -20.89 -8.13
N LYS A 221 -1.94 -19.89 -7.51
CA LYS A 221 -3.32 -19.49 -7.85
C LYS A 221 -3.48 -19.03 -9.30
N ARG A 222 -2.38 -18.71 -9.99
CA ARG A 222 -2.39 -18.28 -11.39
C ARG A 222 -2.40 -19.46 -12.37
N ASP A 223 -1.83 -20.60 -12.00
CA ASP A 223 -1.75 -21.78 -12.89
C ASP A 223 -3.10 -22.48 -13.08
N THR A 224 -4.04 -22.31 -12.15
CA THR A 224 -5.41 -22.85 -12.26
C THR A 224 -6.31 -22.11 -13.26
N ARG A 225 -5.86 -21.03 -13.90
CA ARG A 225 -6.62 -20.31 -14.95
C ARG A 225 -6.23 -20.68 -16.38
N LYS A 226 -5.30 -21.61 -16.59
CA LYS A 226 -5.03 -22.18 -17.91
C LYS A 226 -5.88 -23.45 -18.08
N TYR A 227 -6.49 -23.61 -19.25
CA TYR A 227 -7.40 -24.68 -19.69
C TYR A 227 -8.89 -24.49 -19.37
N VAL A 228 -9.51 -23.50 -20.01
CA VAL A 228 -10.81 -23.72 -20.65
C VAL A 228 -10.52 -23.80 -22.15
N VAL A 229 -10.37 -25.01 -22.66
CA VAL A 229 -10.39 -25.28 -24.10
C VAL A 229 -11.88 -25.26 -24.47
N TRP A 230 -12.29 -24.24 -25.22
CA TRP A 230 -13.56 -24.29 -25.95
C TRP A 230 -13.40 -25.16 -27.18
#